data_AF-A0A9D4NQU3-F1
#
_entry.id   AF-A0A9D4NQU3-F1
#
_cell.length_a   1.000
_cell.length_b   1.000
_cell.length_c   1.000
_cell.angle_alpha   90.00
_cell.angle_beta   90.00
_cell.angle_gamma   90.00
#
_symmetry.space_group_name_H-M   'P 1'
#
loop_
_entity.id
_entity.type
_entity.pdbx_description
1 polymer ?
#
loop_
_entity_poly.entity_id
_entity_poly.type
_entity_poly.pdbx_seq_one_letter_code
_entity_poly.pdbx_strand_id
1 'polypeptide(L)' 'SDEDAGRLNKVRSKKTLKKYTIRQKTKQVEQALEDQFSTGRVYAKVSSRPGSTGRCDGYILEGKELDFYTRKLKTKKGK' A
#
# COMPACT_ATOMS: atom_id res chain seq x y z
N SER A 1 18.00 0.10 2.88
CA SER A 1 19.47 0.15 3.06
C SER A 1 19.84 1.29 4.00
N ASP A 2 21.06 1.34 4.55
CA ASP A 2 21.49 2.44 5.44
C ASP A 2 21.27 3.83 4.81
N GLU A 3 21.36 3.93 3.48
CA GLU A 3 21.01 5.13 2.73
C GLU A 3 19.54 5.56 2.85
N ASP A 4 18.60 4.62 2.86
CA ASP A 4 17.17 4.91 3.00
C ASP A 4 16.85 5.41 4.41
N ALA A 5 17.49 4.81 5.42
CA ALA A 5 17.39 5.24 6.81
C ALA A 5 17.93 6.69 6.97
N GLY A 6 19.05 7.01 6.32
CA GLY A 6 19.60 8.37 6.28
C GLY A 6 18.67 9.39 5.60
N ARG A 7 17.99 9.01 4.52
CA ARG A 7 16.99 9.86 3.85
C ARG A 7 15.74 10.10 4.72
N LEU A 8 15.28 9.07 5.42
CA LEU A 8 14.09 9.11 6.27
C LEU A 8 14.32 9.89 7.56
N ASN A 9 15.46 9.70 8.22
CA ASN A 9 15.79 10.26 9.54
C ASN A 9 16.73 11.48 9.48
N LYS A 10 16.73 12.20 8.36
CA LYS A 10 17.50 13.45 8.25
C LYS A 10 17.03 14.51 9.24
N VAL A 11 17.96 15.33 9.75
CA VAL A 11 17.64 16.53 10.54
C VAL A 11 16.79 17.49 9.69
N ARG A 12 15.67 17.96 10.23
CA ARG A 12 14.74 18.86 9.52
C ARG A 12 14.52 20.15 10.30
N SER A 13 14.19 21.22 9.59
CA SER A 13 13.82 22.50 10.21
C SER A 13 12.57 22.36 11.11
N LYS A 14 12.45 23.21 12.14
CA LYS A 14 11.37 23.15 13.15
C LYS A 14 9.96 23.12 12.53
N LYS A 15 9.71 23.94 11.49
CA LYS A 15 8.44 23.97 10.74
C LYS A 15 8.15 22.63 10.05
N THR A 16 9.16 22.05 9.43
CA THR A 16 9.05 20.76 8.74
C THR A 16 8.81 19.63 9.72
N LEU A 17 9.53 19.61 10.85
CA LEU A 17 9.33 18.61 11.90
C LEU A 17 7.87 18.63 12.42
N LYS A 18 7.33 19.82 12.73
CA LYS A 18 5.92 19.99 13.13
C LYS A 18 4.93 19.45 12.09
N LYS A 19 5.21 19.63 10.80
CA LYS A 19 4.38 19.06 9.72
C LYS A 19 4.38 17.53 9.73
N TYR A 20 5.54 16.90 9.96
CA TYR A 20 5.64 15.44 10.05
C TYR A 20 4.97 14.90 11.30
N THR A 21 5.14 15.53 12.47
CA THR A 21 4.50 15.06 13.71
C THR A 21 2.97 15.11 13.61
N ILE A 22 2.40 16.11 12.93
CA ILE A 22 0.97 16.16 12.64
C ILE A 22 0.54 14.99 11.75
N ARG A 23 1.26 14.73 10.65
CA ARG A 23 0.95 13.61 9.73
C ARG A 23 1.08 12.24 10.38
N GLN A 24 2.01 12.08 11.33
CA GLN A 24 2.20 10.82 12.03
C GLN A 24 1.00 10.41 12.90
N LYS A 25 0.13 11.35 13.28
CA LYS A 25 -1.05 11.04 14.10
C LYS A 25 -2.07 10.15 13.37
N THR A 26 -2.19 10.31 12.05
CA THR A 26 -3.14 9.58 11.20
C THR A 26 -2.45 8.58 10.28
N LYS A 27 -1.25 8.11 10.66
CA LYS A 27 -0.40 7.25 9.81
C LYS A 27 -0.83 5.79 9.77
N GLN A 28 -1.81 5.40 10.59
CA GLN A 28 -2.14 3.99 10.78
C GLN A 28 -2.63 3.39 9.47
N VAL A 29 -2.08 2.22 9.14
CA VAL A 29 -2.43 1.42 7.98
C VAL A 29 -3.13 0.15 8.48
N GLU A 30 -4.03 -0.40 7.69
CA GLU A 30 -4.70 -1.65 8.03
C GLU A 30 -3.72 -2.83 8.04
N GLN A 31 -3.83 -3.70 9.06
CA GLN A 31 -2.91 -4.84 9.24
C GLN A 31 -2.82 -5.75 8.00
N ALA A 32 -3.95 -6.00 7.32
CA ALA A 32 -3.97 -6.83 6.12
C ALA A 32 -3.14 -6.26 4.95
N LEU A 33 -2.95 -4.94 4.92
CA LEU A 33 -2.09 -4.25 3.96
C LEU A 33 -0.63 -4.29 4.41
N GLU A 34 -0.35 -4.15 5.71
CA GLU A 34 1.00 -4.31 6.30
C GLU A 34 1.57 -5.70 6.02
N ASP A 35 0.74 -6.74 6.18
CA ASP A 35 1.11 -8.12 5.88
C ASP A 35 1.53 -8.27 4.41
N GLN A 36 0.83 -7.62 3.47
CA GLN A 36 1.20 -7.62 2.06
C GLN A 36 2.52 -6.90 1.80
N PHE A 37 2.74 -5.74 2.43
CA PHE A 37 3.99 -5.01 2.31
C PHE A 37 5.19 -5.84 2.79
N SER A 38 5.01 -6.66 3.83
CA SER A 38 6.06 -7.59 4.29
C SER A 38 6.47 -8.61 3.22
N THR A 39 5.54 -9.03 2.36
CA THR A 39 5.81 -9.95 1.24
C THR A 39 6.40 -9.27 0.00
N GLY A 40 6.41 -7.93 -0.03
CA GLY A 40 6.82 -7.13 -1.19
C GLY A 40 5.84 -7.16 -2.37
N ARG A 41 4.63 -7.69 -2.19
CA ARG A 41 3.59 -7.79 -3.24
C ARG A 41 2.25 -7.33 -2.68
N VAL A 42 1.54 -6.50 -3.45
CA VAL A 42 0.20 -6.00 -3.10
C VAL A 42 -0.83 -6.43 -4.13
N TYR A 43 -2.07 -6.65 -3.70
CA TYR A 43 -3.18 -6.89 -4.60
C TYR A 43 -3.78 -5.58 -5.12
N ALA A 44 -4.06 -5.54 -6.41
CA ALA A 44 -4.65 -4.39 -7.07
C ALA A 44 -5.71 -4.84 -8.08
N LYS A 45 -6.68 -3.96 -8.34
CA LYS A 45 -7.66 -4.12 -9.40
C LYS A 45 -7.25 -3.29 -10.61
N VAL A 46 -7.21 -3.92 -11.77
CA VAL A 46 -7.09 -3.21 -13.06
C VAL A 46 -8.42 -2.53 -13.36
N SER A 47 -8.41 -1.22 -13.50
CA SER A 47 -9.59 -0.41 -13.82
C SER A 47 -9.62 0.05 -15.28
N SER A 48 -8.48 0.03 -15.96
CA SER A 48 -8.38 0.32 -17.39
C SER A 48 -8.89 -0.83 -18.27
N ARG A 49 -8.99 -0.58 -19.58
CA ARG A 49 -9.26 -1.59 -20.62
C ARG A 49 -8.00 -1.75 -21.48
N PRO A 50 -7.06 -2.63 -21.10
CA PRO A 50 -5.73 -2.70 -21.72
C PRO A 50 -5.76 -2.92 -23.23
N GLY A 51 -6.75 -3.65 -23.74
CA GLY A 51 -6.88 -3.92 -25.17
C GLY A 51 -7.13 -2.68 -26.03
N SER A 52 -7.80 -1.65 -25.50
CA SER A 52 -8.03 -0.40 -26.24
C SER A 52 -7.05 0.70 -25.86
N THR A 53 -6.63 0.77 -24.60
CA THR A 53 -5.79 1.87 -24.09
C THR A 53 -4.29 1.54 -24.10
N GLY A 54 -3.90 0.27 -24.28
CA GLY A 54 -2.51 -0.19 -24.21
C GLY A 54 -1.88 -0.08 -22.81
N ARG A 55 -2.70 0.15 -21.78
CA ARG A 55 -2.25 0.42 -20.40
C ARG A 55 -3.04 -0.39 -19.38
N CYS A 56 -2.37 -0.86 -18.34
CA CYS A 56 -2.93 -1.65 -17.23
C CYS A 56 -2.98 -0.80 -15.94
N ASP A 57 -3.69 0.31 -15.99
CA ASP A 57 -3.85 1.23 -14.86
C ASP A 57 -4.91 0.67 -13.89
N GLY A 58 -4.75 0.98 -12.60
CA GLY A 58 -5.56 0.38 -11.55
C GLY A 58 -5.39 1.04 -10.18
N TYR A 59 -5.99 0.43 -9.16
CA TYR A 59 -5.88 0.87 -7.77
C TYR A 59 -5.66 -0.31 -6.81
N ILE A 60 -5.08 -0.04 -5.65
CA ILE A 60 -4.76 -1.04 -4.61
C ILE A 60 -6.04 -1.44 -3.87
N LEU A 61 -6.20 -2.73 -3.57
CA LEU A 61 -7.33 -3.21 -2.78
C LEU A 61 -7.14 -2.90 -1.30
N GLU A 62 -8.15 -2.30 -0.67
CA GLU A 62 -8.14 -1.91 0.75
C GLU A 62 -9.43 -2.37 1.46
N GLY A 63 -9.39 -2.52 2.79
CA GLY A 63 -10.54 -2.82 3.63
C GLY A 63 -11.40 -4.00 3.17
N LYS A 64 -12.72 -3.78 3.12
CA LYS A 64 -13.70 -4.82 2.78
C LYS A 64 -13.49 -5.43 1.39
N GLU A 65 -12.99 -4.65 0.44
CA GLU A 65 -12.73 -5.14 -0.93
C GLU A 65 -11.56 -6.13 -0.92
N LEU A 66 -10.50 -5.81 -0.18
CA LEU A 66 -9.36 -6.69 0.01
C LEU A 66 -9.76 -8.02 0.67
N ASP A 67 -10.58 -7.95 1.72
CA ASP A 67 -11.08 -9.15 2.42
C ASP A 67 -11.91 -10.05 1.51
N PHE A 68 -12.79 -9.46 0.71
CA PHE A 68 -13.66 -10.18 -0.21
C PHE A 68 -12.84 -10.98 -1.24
N TYR A 69 -11.89 -10.33 -1.91
CA TYR A 69 -11.07 -11.00 -2.92
C TYR A 69 -10.06 -11.98 -2.30
N THR A 70 -9.49 -11.67 -1.14
CA THR A 70 -8.60 -12.59 -0.42
C THR A 70 -9.31 -13.89 -0.09
N ARG A 71 -10.57 -13.82 0.38
CA ARG A 71 -11.40 -15.01 0.65
C ARG A 71 -11.64 -15.84 -0.62
N LYS A 72 -12.01 -15.18 -1.73
CA LYS A 72 -12.23 -15.84 -3.02
C LYS A 72 -10.98 -16.54 -3.54
N LEU A 73 -9.82 -15.90 -3.43
CA LEU A 73 -8.53 -16.49 -3.85
C LEU A 73 -8.18 -17.73 -3.01
N LYS A 74 -8.37 -17.67 -1.69
CA LYS A 74 -8.15 -18.82 -0.79
C LYS A 74 -9.04 -20.01 -1.14
N THR A 75 -10.35 -19.78 -1.36
CA THR A 75 -11.28 -20.85 -1.75
C THR A 75 -10.92 -21.48 -3.09
N LYS A 76 -10.44 -20.70 -4.07
CA LYS A 76 -10.03 -21.21 -5.38
C LYS A 76 -8.77 -22.10 -5.28
N LYS A 77 -7.82 -21.75 -4.41
CA LYS A 77 -6.56 -22.51 -4.22
C LYS A 77 -6.77 -23.84 -3.48
N GLY A 78 -7.82 -23.95 -2.68
CA GLY A 78 -8.17 -25.18 -1.95
C GLY A 78 -9.02 -26.18 -2.74
N LYS A 79 -9.37 -25.87 -3.99
CA LYS A 79 -9.86 -26.84 -4.99
C LYS A 79 -8.71 -27.26 -5.88
#